data_AF-A0A965AX67-F1
#
_entry.id   AF-A0A965AX67-F1
#
_cell.length_a   1.000
_cell.length_b   1.000
_cell.length_c   1.000
_cell.angle_alpha   90.00
_cell.angle_beta   90.00
_cell.angle_gamma   90.00
#
_symmetry.space_group_name_H-M   'P 1'
#
loop_
_entity.id
_entity.type
_entity.pdbx_description
1 polymer ?
#
loop_
_entity_poly.entity_id
_entity_poly.type
_entity_poly.pdbx_seq_one_letter_code
_entity_poly.pdbx_strand_id
1 'polypeptide(L)'
;MKKSGRLLTGIVTVLALFVAGSAQAEVVVPNDFVTQPMYGTVVSDGTLFSNQSVSSVSAHTPPDQTTGKGGGNWVCKNFDDPACQTQSWMDGTIILSPCSKTTEPVCIDSLSIGRDGEKLSPATLAFEALSQKIPASPLSGVPAGGSASLWKSSGVPNAFGSNDYLVVVAMTYSKNKGTEKAILNGFTANVLPAQVRTGDTYYAAESFTETSSTGTPQAGVGWRGARGMINHSECEMTTDGYCYIREDFSPNTKVSINLHLNNSLTGWLFGRLKTPTISVNKISDSINQLTVEALPTVVPNLVGAVVKSDLSKYPKIDNYLKGKGYPGEIENYNRIIASGGFDGSLGSGMNNLERFRVFEEVLKVYSGNDSRFQKFTRWTFGSTQYDGSGAGSSCFSDKTKLVGIVTTNSPFYESGPPKFKDDSLNYVVAGPHFDVDGKTLFSGVYDLNMRSEAARCLYGFSSAPLKAVVSVTSADGSNQDVQTEALSEKDGWLHLGAYNFHFS
;
A
#
# COMPACT_ATOMS: atom_id res chain seq x y z
N MET A 1 -78.14 -11.56 -21.98
CA MET A 1 -77.16 -11.12 -23.00
C MET A 1 -76.33 -9.97 -22.44
N LYS A 2 -75.01 -10.02 -22.65
CA LYS A 2 -73.96 -9.02 -22.32
C LYS A 2 -73.60 -8.91 -20.83
N LYS A 3 -72.34 -8.85 -20.40
CA LYS A 3 -71.02 -9.31 -20.88
C LYS A 3 -70.10 -9.02 -19.67
N SER A 4 -69.29 -9.99 -19.25
CA SER A 4 -68.27 -9.84 -18.22
C SER A 4 -67.17 -8.84 -18.63
N GLY A 5 -66.74 -7.98 -17.70
CA GLY A 5 -65.55 -7.14 -17.86
C GLY A 5 -64.88 -6.90 -16.51
N ARG A 6 -63.74 -7.57 -16.28
CA ARG A 6 -62.80 -7.29 -15.19
C ARG A 6 -62.16 -5.92 -15.43
N LEU A 7 -62.07 -5.07 -14.40
CA LEU A 7 -61.15 -3.92 -14.40
C LEU A 7 -60.12 -4.13 -13.28
N LEU A 8 -58.85 -4.22 -13.67
CA LEU A 8 -57.69 -4.32 -12.80
C LEU A 8 -57.50 -3.02 -12.02
N THR A 9 -57.23 -3.17 -10.73
CA THR A 9 -56.67 -2.15 -9.83
C THR A 9 -55.26 -1.78 -10.29
N GLY A 10 -55.07 -0.56 -10.79
CA GLY A 10 -53.76 0.00 -11.11
C GLY A 10 -53.05 0.46 -9.83
N ILE A 11 -51.99 -0.25 -9.44
CA ILE A 11 -51.03 0.20 -8.44
C ILE A 11 -50.20 1.32 -9.06
N VAL A 12 -50.29 2.53 -8.50
CA VAL A 12 -49.41 3.65 -8.83
C VAL A 12 -48.08 3.41 -8.11
N THR A 13 -47.10 2.83 -8.82
CA THR A 13 -45.73 2.72 -8.34
C THR A 13 -45.05 4.08 -8.54
N VAL A 14 -44.83 4.82 -7.44
CA VAL A 14 -44.00 6.03 -7.44
C VAL A 14 -42.56 5.60 -7.74
N LEU A 15 -42.11 5.88 -8.96
CA LEU A 15 -40.74 5.64 -9.41
C LEU A 15 -39.84 6.69 -8.73
N ALA A 16 -39.22 6.33 -7.60
CA ALA A 16 -38.17 7.14 -7.00
C ALA A 16 -36.95 7.11 -7.93
N LEU A 17 -36.64 8.27 -8.52
CA LEU A 17 -35.41 8.49 -9.29
C LEU A 17 -34.22 8.38 -8.35
N PHE A 18 -33.59 7.21 -8.30
CA PHE A 18 -32.26 7.04 -7.72
C PHE A 18 -31.27 7.79 -8.63
N VAL A 19 -30.75 8.90 -8.13
CA VAL A 19 -29.57 9.56 -8.71
C VAL A 19 -28.42 8.56 -8.59
N ALA A 20 -27.88 8.13 -9.72
CA ALA A 20 -26.70 7.28 -9.77
C ALA A 20 -25.53 8.00 -9.10
N GLY A 21 -25.22 7.60 -7.87
CA GLY A 21 -23.99 7.98 -7.21
C GLY A 21 -22.82 7.41 -7.99
N SER A 22 -21.88 8.29 -8.34
CA SER A 22 -20.54 7.93 -8.82
C SER A 22 -19.95 6.82 -7.95
N ALA A 23 -19.33 5.82 -8.57
CA ALA A 23 -18.57 4.77 -7.90
C ALA A 23 -17.50 5.39 -6.97
N GLN A 24 -17.86 5.56 -5.70
CA GLN A 24 -16.90 5.77 -4.63
C GLN A 24 -16.36 4.39 -4.31
N ALA A 25 -15.03 4.24 -4.33
CA ALA A 25 -14.38 3.07 -3.75
C ALA A 25 -15.02 2.78 -2.39
N GLU A 26 -15.51 1.55 -2.18
CA GLU A 26 -16.06 1.14 -0.89
C GLU A 26 -15.01 1.49 0.17
N VAL A 27 -15.30 2.52 0.97
CA VAL A 27 -14.56 2.79 2.19
C VAL A 27 -14.88 1.58 3.06
N VAL A 28 -13.98 0.60 3.09
CA VAL A 28 -14.13 -0.55 3.98
C VAL A 28 -13.86 -0.01 5.39
N VAL A 29 -14.92 0.45 6.04
CA VAL A 29 -14.93 0.72 7.48
C VAL A 29 -15.25 -0.61 8.17
N PRO A 30 -14.72 -0.89 9.36
CA PRO A 30 -15.16 -2.09 10.10
C PRO A 30 -16.68 -2.15 10.23
N ASN A 31 -17.27 -3.34 10.03
CA ASN A 31 -18.72 -3.53 9.93
C ASN A 31 -19.51 -3.00 11.16
N ASP A 32 -18.89 -3.03 12.34
CA ASP A 32 -19.43 -2.52 13.60
C ASP A 32 -19.53 -0.98 13.65
N PHE A 33 -18.85 -0.27 12.76
CA PHE A 33 -18.87 1.19 12.67
C PHE A 33 -19.81 1.71 11.58
N VAL A 34 -20.04 0.96 10.49
CA VAL A 34 -20.73 1.42 9.26
C VAL A 34 -22.05 2.15 9.53
N THR A 35 -22.89 1.61 10.41
CA THR A 35 -24.24 2.13 10.69
C THR A 35 -24.30 3.08 11.88
N GLN A 36 -23.16 3.41 12.47
CA GLN A 36 -23.07 4.25 13.65
C GLN A 36 -22.82 5.71 13.25
N PRO A 37 -23.46 6.71 13.90
CA PRO A 37 -23.30 8.13 13.56
C PRO A 37 -21.99 8.67 14.11
N MET A 38 -20.88 8.16 13.60
CA MET A 38 -19.52 8.45 14.05
C MET A 38 -18.73 9.21 12.98
N TYR A 39 -17.83 10.07 13.43
CA TYR A 39 -16.79 10.65 12.58
C TYR A 39 -15.43 10.15 13.02
N GLY A 40 -14.58 9.72 12.08
CA GLY A 40 -13.31 9.13 12.46
C GLY A 40 -12.30 8.89 11.34
N THR A 41 -11.28 8.12 11.70
CA THR A 41 -10.30 7.57 10.78
C THR A 41 -10.08 6.10 11.05
N VAL A 42 -9.87 5.34 9.99
CA VAL A 42 -9.36 3.97 10.02
C VAL A 42 -7.97 3.99 9.40
N VAL A 43 -7.00 3.45 10.13
CA VAL A 43 -5.61 3.35 9.69
C VAL A 43 -5.33 1.90 9.42
N SER A 44 -5.10 1.58 8.15
CA SER A 44 -4.77 0.24 7.72
C SER A 44 -3.75 0.33 6.60
N ASP A 45 -2.69 -0.46 6.70
CA ASP A 45 -1.82 -0.71 5.57
C ASP A 45 -2.51 -1.69 4.61
N GLY A 46 -2.12 -1.73 3.34
CA GLY A 46 -2.67 -2.69 2.38
C GLY A 46 -3.72 -2.15 1.41
N THR A 47 -4.07 -0.87 1.47
CA THR A 47 -4.91 -0.25 0.41
C THR A 47 -4.25 -0.32 -0.98
N LEU A 48 -2.94 -0.51 -1.06
CA LEU A 48 -2.19 -0.71 -2.30
C LEU A 48 -2.31 -2.14 -2.88
N PHE A 49 -2.74 -3.12 -2.07
CA PHE A 49 -2.85 -4.52 -2.45
C PHE A 49 -4.27 -5.02 -2.23
N SER A 50 -5.24 -4.26 -2.75
CA SER A 50 -6.63 -4.65 -2.75
C SER A 50 -6.93 -5.56 -3.94
N ASN A 51 -8.18 -5.98 -4.00
CA ASN A 51 -8.82 -6.56 -5.16
C ASN A 51 -8.55 -5.79 -6.50
N GLN A 52 -8.11 -4.52 -6.47
CA GLN A 52 -7.73 -3.74 -7.66
C GLN A 52 -6.26 -3.91 -8.10
N SER A 53 -5.53 -4.89 -7.58
CA SER A 53 -4.11 -5.17 -7.92
C SER A 53 -3.95 -5.75 -9.34
N VAL A 54 -4.30 -4.96 -10.35
CA VAL A 54 -4.33 -5.35 -11.77
C VAL A 54 -3.50 -4.36 -12.58
N SER A 55 -2.76 -4.89 -13.57
CA SER A 55 -1.99 -4.05 -14.47
C SER A 55 -2.91 -3.16 -15.32
N SER A 56 -2.67 -1.85 -15.30
CA SER A 56 -3.51 -0.86 -15.98
C SER A 56 -2.70 0.37 -16.39
N VAL A 57 -3.10 1.00 -17.49
CA VAL A 57 -2.52 2.27 -17.97
C VAL A 57 -3.67 3.16 -18.39
N SER A 58 -3.64 4.42 -17.93
CA SER A 58 -4.61 5.44 -18.28
C SER A 58 -3.91 6.70 -18.80
N ALA A 59 -4.62 7.44 -19.65
CA ALA A 59 -4.22 8.76 -20.11
C ALA A 59 -5.24 9.78 -19.66
N HIS A 60 -4.79 11.01 -19.44
CA HIS A 60 -5.57 12.03 -18.78
C HIS A 60 -5.40 13.38 -19.47
N THR A 61 -6.51 14.12 -19.53
CA THR A 61 -6.54 15.52 -19.93
C THR A 61 -7.33 16.27 -18.85
N PRO A 62 -6.76 17.34 -18.26
CA PRO A 62 -7.44 18.05 -17.19
C PRO A 62 -8.64 18.81 -17.76
N PRO A 63 -9.69 19.05 -16.96
CA PRO A 63 -10.75 19.98 -17.35
C PRO A 63 -10.19 21.39 -17.49
N ASP A 64 -10.90 22.24 -18.23
CA ASP A 64 -10.59 23.67 -18.28
C ASP A 64 -10.70 24.28 -16.87
N GLN A 65 -9.63 24.96 -16.42
CA GLN A 65 -9.53 25.45 -15.04
C GLN A 65 -10.49 26.62 -14.74
N THR A 66 -11.03 27.29 -15.75
CA THR A 66 -11.92 28.45 -15.55
C THR A 66 -13.39 28.05 -15.55
N THR A 67 -13.75 27.05 -16.34
CA THR A 67 -15.14 26.60 -16.52
C THR A 67 -15.43 25.28 -15.82
N GLY A 68 -14.39 24.52 -15.42
CA GLY A 68 -14.51 23.16 -14.90
C GLY A 68 -15.01 22.15 -15.92
N LYS A 69 -15.12 22.52 -17.20
CA LYS A 69 -15.69 21.70 -18.27
C LYS A 69 -14.61 21.04 -19.12
N GLY A 70 -14.97 19.93 -19.75
CA GLY A 70 -14.06 19.16 -20.59
C GLY A 70 -13.13 18.25 -19.78
N GLY A 71 -11.98 17.92 -20.37
CA GLY A 71 -11.05 16.92 -19.82
C GLY A 71 -11.54 15.48 -20.04
N GLY A 72 -10.94 14.56 -19.30
CA GLY A 72 -11.32 13.15 -19.29
C GLY A 72 -10.13 12.25 -19.04
N ASN A 73 -10.41 10.96 -18.91
CA ASN A 73 -9.40 9.92 -18.91
C ASN A 73 -9.83 8.69 -19.72
N TRP A 74 -8.83 7.99 -20.25
CA TRP A 74 -8.99 6.88 -21.19
C TRP A 74 -8.12 5.70 -20.79
N VAL A 75 -8.63 4.49 -20.97
CA VAL A 75 -7.83 3.28 -20.85
C VAL A 75 -6.90 3.18 -22.05
N CYS A 76 -5.64 2.87 -21.78
CA CYS A 76 -4.59 2.74 -22.79
C CYS A 76 -4.14 1.29 -22.92
N LYS A 77 -3.74 0.89 -24.12
CA LYS A 77 -3.13 -0.43 -24.31
C LYS A 77 -1.83 -0.57 -23.52
N ASN A 78 -1.00 0.47 -23.53
CA ASN A 78 0.27 0.60 -22.82
C ASN A 78 0.74 2.09 -22.90
N PHE A 79 1.96 2.41 -22.48
CA PHE A 79 2.52 3.78 -22.56
C PHE A 79 2.94 4.21 -23.98
N ASP A 80 2.96 3.27 -24.92
CA ASP A 80 3.29 3.50 -26.33
C ASP A 80 2.04 3.62 -27.22
N ASP A 81 0.84 3.63 -26.63
CA ASP A 81 -0.43 3.75 -27.34
C ASP A 81 -0.57 5.14 -27.99
N PRO A 82 -0.60 5.23 -29.34
CA PRO A 82 -0.64 6.52 -30.03
C PRO A 82 -1.86 7.36 -29.70
N ALA A 83 -3.01 6.73 -29.39
CA ALA A 83 -4.22 7.48 -29.02
C ALA A 83 -4.05 8.17 -27.67
N CYS A 84 -3.39 7.50 -26.73
CA CYS A 84 -3.14 8.00 -25.39
C CYS A 84 -1.99 9.01 -25.31
N GLN A 85 -0.97 8.88 -26.14
CA GLN A 85 0.16 9.81 -26.16
C GLN A 85 -0.22 11.25 -26.57
N THR A 86 -1.42 11.44 -27.14
CA THR A 86 -1.93 12.78 -27.46
C THR A 86 -2.46 13.55 -26.25
N GLN A 87 -2.73 12.86 -25.13
CA GLN A 87 -3.29 13.44 -23.91
C GLN A 87 -2.21 14.13 -23.06
N SER A 88 -2.61 14.88 -22.03
CA SER A 88 -1.70 15.70 -21.22
C SER A 88 -0.67 14.89 -20.42
N TRP A 89 -1.10 13.78 -19.82
CA TRP A 89 -0.20 12.83 -19.17
C TRP A 89 -0.80 11.41 -19.18
N MET A 90 0.04 10.44 -18.86
CA MET A 90 -0.31 9.05 -18.64
C MET A 90 0.19 8.60 -17.28
N ASP A 91 -0.52 7.68 -16.65
CA ASP A 91 -0.06 6.94 -15.49
C ASP A 91 -0.49 5.48 -15.60
N GLY A 92 0.14 4.63 -14.81
CA GLY A 92 -0.16 3.21 -14.86
C GLY A 92 0.47 2.44 -13.71
N THR A 93 -0.18 1.33 -13.38
CA THR A 93 0.31 0.33 -12.45
C THR A 93 0.65 -0.93 -13.23
N ILE A 94 1.86 -1.44 -13.05
CA ILE A 94 2.39 -2.61 -13.72
C ILE A 94 2.68 -3.67 -12.65
N ILE A 95 1.92 -4.77 -12.64
CA ILE A 95 2.17 -5.90 -11.76
C ILE A 95 3.20 -6.82 -12.43
N LEU A 96 4.30 -7.14 -11.75
CA LEU A 96 5.35 -7.98 -12.34
C LEU A 96 4.95 -9.45 -12.33
N SER A 97 5.10 -10.08 -13.50
CA SER A 97 5.01 -11.53 -13.64
C SER A 97 6.27 -12.22 -13.09
N PRO A 98 6.17 -13.51 -12.73
CA PRO A 98 7.34 -14.37 -12.58
C PRO A 98 8.17 -14.44 -13.86
N CYS A 99 9.49 -14.60 -13.72
CA CYS A 99 10.42 -14.62 -14.85
C CYS A 99 10.13 -15.77 -15.82
N SER A 100 10.20 -15.44 -17.11
CA SER A 100 10.02 -16.35 -18.23
C SER A 100 10.68 -15.76 -19.47
N LYS A 101 10.86 -16.56 -20.53
CA LYS A 101 11.44 -16.10 -21.80
C LYS A 101 10.73 -14.89 -22.44
N THR A 102 9.48 -14.63 -22.06
CA THR A 102 8.66 -13.53 -22.61
C THR A 102 8.44 -12.36 -21.64
N THR A 103 8.88 -12.49 -20.38
CA THR A 103 8.71 -11.45 -19.33
C THR A 103 10.05 -10.85 -18.88
N GLU A 104 11.17 -11.47 -19.28
CA GLU A 104 12.50 -10.88 -19.10
C GLU A 104 12.63 -9.55 -19.88
N PRO A 105 13.27 -8.52 -19.29
CA PRO A 105 14.21 -8.65 -18.17
C PRO A 105 13.73 -8.15 -16.79
N VAL A 106 12.48 -7.70 -16.63
CA VAL A 106 11.96 -7.20 -15.33
C VAL A 106 10.85 -8.11 -14.82
N CYS A 107 11.10 -8.84 -13.74
CA CYS A 107 10.24 -9.94 -13.29
C CYS A 107 10.56 -10.40 -11.85
N ILE A 108 9.69 -11.25 -11.30
CA ILE A 108 9.93 -11.95 -10.03
C ILE A 108 10.74 -13.22 -10.33
N ASP A 109 11.99 -13.27 -9.88
CA ASP A 109 12.89 -14.39 -10.16
C ASP A 109 12.57 -15.60 -9.28
N SER A 110 12.57 -15.40 -7.96
CA SER A 110 12.37 -16.50 -7.03
C SER A 110 11.87 -16.03 -5.66
N LEU A 111 11.21 -16.96 -4.97
CA LEU A 111 10.79 -16.83 -3.58
C LEU A 111 11.39 -17.98 -2.79
N SER A 112 11.93 -17.70 -1.61
CA SER A 112 12.40 -18.72 -0.66
C SER A 112 11.80 -18.46 0.72
N ILE A 113 11.36 -19.52 1.39
CA ILE A 113 10.70 -19.45 2.69
C ILE A 113 11.31 -20.51 3.60
N GLY A 114 11.50 -20.16 4.87
CA GLY A 114 12.08 -21.03 5.90
C GLY A 114 11.70 -20.56 7.30
N ARG A 115 12.23 -21.23 8.32
CA ARG A 115 12.19 -20.73 9.70
C ARG A 115 13.44 -19.90 9.98
N ASP A 116 13.32 -18.93 10.87
CA ASP A 116 14.47 -18.12 11.29
C ASP A 116 15.57 -18.99 11.90
N GLY A 117 16.83 -18.67 11.58
CA GLY A 117 17.99 -19.48 11.95
C GLY A 117 18.21 -20.74 11.09
N GLU A 118 17.29 -21.09 10.19
CA GLU A 118 17.44 -22.21 9.26
C GLU A 118 17.75 -21.71 7.83
N LYS A 119 18.27 -22.62 6.99
CA LYS A 119 18.43 -22.34 5.57
C LYS A 119 17.07 -22.25 4.89
N LEU A 120 16.79 -21.14 4.20
CA LEU A 120 15.54 -21.00 3.44
C LEU A 120 15.48 -22.00 2.28
N SER A 121 14.29 -22.54 2.05
CA SER A 121 14.01 -23.44 0.93
C SER A 121 13.31 -22.70 -0.19
N PRO A 122 13.65 -22.95 -1.47
CA PRO A 122 12.92 -22.38 -2.60
C PRO A 122 11.44 -22.76 -2.56
N ALA A 123 10.58 -21.77 -2.79
CA ALA A 123 9.17 -21.98 -3.05
C ALA A 123 8.95 -22.26 -4.54
N THR A 124 7.95 -23.08 -4.85
CA THR A 124 7.60 -23.43 -6.23
C THR A 124 6.49 -22.51 -6.72
N LEU A 125 6.66 -21.88 -7.89
CA LEU A 125 5.58 -21.15 -8.54
C LEU A 125 4.43 -22.12 -8.87
N ALA A 126 3.24 -21.88 -8.32
CA ALA A 126 2.06 -22.63 -8.67
C ALA A 126 1.49 -22.13 -10.00
N PHE A 127 1.18 -20.82 -10.06
CA PHE A 127 0.72 -20.15 -11.28
C PHE A 127 0.79 -18.63 -11.12
N GLU A 128 0.83 -17.92 -12.25
CA GLU A 128 0.45 -16.51 -12.33
C GLU A 128 -1.07 -16.42 -12.45
N ALA A 129 -1.71 -15.54 -11.67
CA ALA A 129 -3.15 -15.39 -11.64
C ALA A 129 -3.70 -14.87 -12.98
N LEU A 130 -4.93 -15.24 -13.30
CA LEU A 130 -5.58 -14.83 -14.55
C LEU A 130 -6.24 -13.46 -14.35
N SER A 131 -5.63 -12.43 -14.95
CA SER A 131 -6.19 -11.06 -15.03
C SER A 131 -5.73 -10.36 -16.31
N GLN A 132 -6.20 -9.12 -16.51
CA GLN A 132 -5.73 -8.26 -17.58
C GLN A 132 -4.20 -8.14 -17.60
N LYS A 133 -3.60 -8.24 -18.79
CA LYS A 133 -2.18 -8.04 -19.03
C LYS A 133 -1.94 -6.77 -19.86
N ILE A 134 -0.84 -6.09 -19.61
CA ILE A 134 -0.40 -4.89 -20.32
C ILE A 134 0.87 -5.22 -21.11
N PRO A 135 0.88 -5.08 -22.45
CA PRO A 135 2.09 -5.25 -23.23
C PRO A 135 3.19 -4.25 -22.80
N ALA A 136 4.45 -4.66 -22.93
CA ALA A 136 5.58 -3.76 -22.69
C ALA A 136 5.49 -2.50 -23.55
N SER A 137 6.11 -1.42 -23.07
CA SER A 137 6.25 -0.15 -23.79
C SER A 137 7.74 0.15 -24.03
N PRO A 138 8.38 -0.47 -25.04
CA PRO A 138 9.82 -0.32 -25.26
C PRO A 138 10.26 1.13 -25.51
N LEU A 139 9.43 1.94 -26.18
CA LEU A 139 9.78 3.35 -26.45
C LEU A 139 9.75 4.15 -25.15
N SER A 140 8.73 3.92 -24.32
CA SER A 140 8.59 4.57 -23.02
C SER A 140 9.48 3.99 -21.91
N GLY A 141 10.11 2.83 -22.10
CA GLY A 141 10.94 2.17 -21.10
C GLY A 141 10.15 1.51 -19.96
N VAL A 142 8.91 1.08 -20.24
CA VAL A 142 8.03 0.42 -19.24
C VAL A 142 7.94 -1.07 -19.56
N PRO A 143 8.16 -1.96 -18.58
CA PRO A 143 8.05 -3.41 -18.79
C PRO A 143 6.60 -3.84 -19.04
N ALA A 144 6.41 -5.11 -19.43
CA ALA A 144 5.08 -5.69 -19.52
C ALA A 144 4.46 -5.84 -18.11
N GLY A 145 3.15 -5.66 -18.02
CA GLY A 145 2.36 -5.93 -16.82
C GLY A 145 1.62 -7.26 -16.93
N GLY A 146 1.75 -8.07 -15.91
CA GLY A 146 1.00 -9.30 -15.71
C GLY A 146 0.09 -9.20 -14.50
N SER A 147 0.14 -10.25 -13.67
CA SER A 147 -0.74 -10.43 -12.52
C SER A 147 0.04 -10.87 -11.28
N ALA A 148 -0.64 -10.90 -10.13
CA ALA A 148 -0.13 -11.56 -8.94
C ALA A 148 0.24 -13.02 -9.21
N SER A 149 1.16 -13.58 -8.42
CA SER A 149 1.60 -14.97 -8.55
C SER A 149 1.44 -15.75 -7.26
N LEU A 150 0.99 -17.00 -7.36
CA LEU A 150 0.86 -17.89 -6.21
C LEU A 150 2.07 -18.82 -6.14
N TRP A 151 2.70 -18.88 -4.97
CA TRP A 151 3.87 -19.71 -4.69
C TRP A 151 3.58 -20.67 -3.56
N LYS A 152 4.15 -21.87 -3.64
CA LYS A 152 4.02 -22.91 -2.61
C LYS A 152 5.34 -23.08 -1.87
N SER A 153 5.32 -22.81 -0.57
CA SER A 153 6.49 -23.07 0.28
C SER A 153 6.76 -24.57 0.41
N SER A 154 8.02 -24.91 0.69
CA SER A 154 8.42 -26.29 1.02
C SER A 154 8.38 -26.49 2.53
N GLY A 155 7.24 -26.97 3.04
CA GLY A 155 7.10 -27.37 4.45
C GLY A 155 6.99 -26.24 5.48
N VAL A 156 6.70 -25.01 5.04
CA VAL A 156 6.49 -23.86 5.94
C VAL A 156 5.06 -23.33 5.78
N PRO A 157 4.08 -23.98 6.42
CA PRO A 157 2.70 -23.52 6.31
C PRO A 157 2.52 -22.14 6.94
N ASN A 158 1.54 -21.39 6.43
CA ASN A 158 1.01 -20.19 7.06
C ASN A 158 0.19 -20.53 8.32
N ALA A 159 -0.30 -19.53 9.03
CA ALA A 159 -1.02 -19.71 10.30
C ALA A 159 -2.33 -20.53 10.15
N PHE A 160 -2.92 -20.55 8.95
CA PHE A 160 -4.07 -21.38 8.62
C PHE A 160 -3.69 -22.86 8.33
N GLY A 161 -2.41 -23.15 8.11
CA GLY A 161 -1.92 -24.48 7.75
C GLY A 161 -1.74 -24.72 6.25
N SER A 162 -2.01 -23.72 5.39
CA SER A 162 -1.73 -23.83 3.94
C SER A 162 -0.27 -23.48 3.64
N ASN A 163 0.29 -24.05 2.57
CA ASN A 163 1.61 -23.69 2.06
C ASN A 163 1.58 -22.57 1.01
N ASP A 164 0.43 -21.93 0.81
CA ASP A 164 0.18 -20.94 -0.24
C ASP A 164 0.60 -19.53 0.20
N TYR A 165 1.38 -18.86 -0.66
CA TYR A 165 1.84 -17.49 -0.51
C TYR A 165 1.60 -16.73 -1.81
N LEU A 166 0.77 -15.70 -1.75
CA LEU A 166 0.51 -14.78 -2.85
C LEU A 166 1.61 -13.72 -2.88
N VAL A 167 2.19 -13.49 -4.06
CA VAL A 167 3.21 -12.47 -4.28
C VAL A 167 2.69 -11.44 -5.28
N VAL A 168 2.71 -10.18 -4.85
CA VAL A 168 2.34 -9.03 -5.69
C VAL A 168 3.48 -8.03 -5.67
N VAL A 169 4.02 -7.72 -6.85
CA VAL A 169 5.02 -6.67 -7.03
C VAL A 169 4.47 -5.66 -8.02
N ALA A 170 4.10 -4.48 -7.52
CA ALA A 170 3.50 -3.42 -8.31
C ALA A 170 4.51 -2.31 -8.57
N MET A 171 4.60 -1.84 -9.81
CA MET A 171 5.40 -0.67 -10.21
C MET A 171 4.47 0.41 -10.76
N THR A 172 4.62 1.64 -10.27
CA THR A 172 3.79 2.76 -10.73
C THR A 172 4.61 3.69 -11.61
N TYR A 173 4.04 4.10 -12.75
CA TYR A 173 4.71 4.93 -13.73
C TYR A 173 3.89 6.18 -14.06
N SER A 174 4.57 7.26 -14.43
CA SER A 174 3.93 8.43 -15.04
C SER A 174 4.71 8.89 -16.26
N LYS A 175 4.01 9.50 -17.24
CA LYS A 175 4.61 10.04 -18.45
C LYS A 175 3.87 11.28 -18.90
N ASN A 176 4.58 12.41 -19.01
CA ASN A 176 3.99 13.66 -19.51
C ASN A 176 4.00 13.71 -21.04
N LYS A 177 3.06 14.45 -21.63
CA LYS A 177 3.04 14.68 -23.07
C LYS A 177 4.37 15.23 -23.58
N GLY A 178 4.87 14.65 -24.67
CA GLY A 178 6.13 15.06 -25.31
C GLY A 178 7.41 14.55 -24.64
N THR A 179 7.30 13.82 -23.53
CA THR A 179 8.47 13.14 -22.93
C THR A 179 8.72 11.79 -23.60
N GLU A 180 9.99 11.41 -23.76
CA GLU A 180 10.35 10.14 -24.40
C GLU A 180 10.08 8.95 -23.48
N LYS A 181 10.59 9.01 -22.24
CA LYS A 181 10.53 7.94 -21.24
C LYS A 181 9.49 8.22 -20.17
N ALA A 182 8.86 7.14 -19.68
CA ALA A 182 8.09 7.18 -18.45
C ALA A 182 9.03 7.23 -17.23
N ILE A 183 8.53 7.83 -16.16
CA ILE A 183 9.21 7.93 -14.87
C ILE A 183 8.64 6.83 -13.97
N LEU A 184 9.51 6.04 -13.34
CA LEU A 184 9.12 5.12 -12.26
C LEU A 184 8.83 5.96 -11.01
N ASN A 185 7.57 5.99 -10.58
CA ASN A 185 7.16 6.75 -9.39
C ASN A 185 7.43 5.98 -8.10
N GLY A 186 7.53 4.65 -8.18
CA GLY A 186 7.79 3.78 -7.04
C GLY A 186 7.41 2.35 -7.38
N PHE A 187 7.87 1.42 -6.55
CA PHE A 187 7.40 0.03 -6.59
C PHE A 187 7.06 -0.44 -5.20
N THR A 188 6.31 -1.53 -5.08
CA THR A 188 6.07 -2.19 -3.81
C THR A 188 6.01 -3.70 -4.05
N ALA A 189 6.76 -4.45 -3.25
CA ALA A 189 6.72 -5.90 -3.17
C ALA A 189 5.99 -6.32 -1.89
N ASN A 190 5.13 -7.32 -2.01
CA ASN A 190 4.37 -7.87 -0.91
C ASN A 190 4.30 -9.40 -1.06
N VAL A 191 4.64 -10.10 0.02
CA VAL A 191 4.45 -11.54 0.15
C VAL A 191 3.37 -11.74 1.22
N LEU A 192 2.25 -12.30 0.79
CA LEU A 192 1.05 -12.47 1.58
C LEU A 192 0.77 -13.97 1.78
N PRO A 193 0.80 -14.49 3.01
CA PRO A 193 0.28 -15.82 3.27
C PRO A 193 -1.21 -15.85 2.92
N ALA A 194 -1.66 -16.90 2.24
CA ALA A 194 -3.03 -16.97 1.77
C ALA A 194 -3.66 -18.35 1.92
N GLN A 195 -4.99 -18.37 2.06
CA GLN A 195 -5.82 -19.49 1.68
C GLN A 195 -6.40 -19.19 0.29
N VAL A 196 -6.41 -20.18 -0.60
CA VAL A 196 -7.01 -20.05 -1.93
C VAL A 196 -8.32 -20.81 -2.00
N ARG A 197 -9.40 -20.14 -2.42
CA ARG A 197 -10.68 -20.77 -2.77
C ARG A 197 -10.92 -20.65 -4.26
N THR A 198 -11.46 -21.71 -4.85
CA THR A 198 -11.80 -21.74 -6.28
C THR A 198 -13.31 -21.61 -6.48
N GLY A 199 -13.73 -20.95 -7.56
CA GLY A 199 -15.14 -20.85 -7.90
C GLY A 199 -15.41 -19.94 -9.10
N ASP A 200 -16.42 -20.29 -9.88
CA ASP A 200 -16.76 -19.58 -11.13
C ASP A 200 -17.35 -18.17 -10.90
N THR A 201 -17.65 -17.83 -9.64
CA THR A 201 -18.12 -16.52 -9.21
C THR A 201 -17.00 -15.55 -8.85
N TYR A 202 -15.75 -15.99 -8.88
CA TYR A 202 -14.58 -15.13 -8.66
C TYR A 202 -14.04 -14.63 -10.00
N TYR A 203 -13.81 -13.33 -10.08
CA TYR A 203 -13.36 -12.65 -11.29
C TYR A 203 -12.37 -11.55 -10.93
N ALA A 204 -11.45 -11.29 -11.86
CA ALA A 204 -10.49 -10.20 -11.73
C ALA A 204 -11.18 -8.84 -11.93
N ALA A 205 -10.63 -7.79 -11.31
CA ALA A 205 -10.91 -6.43 -11.75
C ALA A 205 -10.38 -6.21 -13.17
N GLU A 206 -11.01 -5.31 -13.92
CA GLU A 206 -10.57 -4.95 -15.25
C GLU A 206 -10.62 -3.45 -15.46
N SER A 207 -9.81 -2.97 -16.40
CA SER A 207 -9.89 -1.58 -16.86
C SER A 207 -11.18 -1.38 -17.66
N PHE A 208 -11.95 -0.36 -17.31
CA PHE A 208 -13.18 0.02 -18.01
C PHE A 208 -13.13 1.49 -18.43
N THR A 209 -13.94 1.85 -19.42
CA THR A 209 -14.23 3.25 -19.76
C THR A 209 -15.73 3.47 -19.74
N GLU A 210 -16.17 4.54 -19.12
CA GLU A 210 -17.55 5.00 -19.12
C GLU A 210 -17.64 6.45 -19.58
N THR A 211 -18.85 6.89 -19.89
CA THR A 211 -19.11 8.30 -20.21
C THR A 211 -19.94 8.89 -19.08
N SER A 212 -19.45 9.96 -18.46
CA SER A 212 -20.20 10.68 -17.44
C SER A 212 -21.49 11.27 -18.00
N SER A 213 -22.39 11.71 -17.11
CA SER A 213 -23.60 12.44 -17.48
C SER A 213 -23.32 13.74 -18.25
N THR A 214 -22.09 14.27 -18.18
CA THR A 214 -21.63 15.45 -18.92
C THR A 214 -20.97 15.11 -20.26
N GLY A 215 -20.95 13.84 -20.67
CA GLY A 215 -20.32 13.40 -21.91
C GLY A 215 -18.81 13.19 -21.82
N THR A 216 -18.24 13.20 -20.61
CA THR A 216 -16.78 13.11 -20.39
C THR A 216 -16.35 11.65 -20.23
N PRO A 217 -15.33 11.17 -20.97
CA PRO A 217 -14.77 9.84 -20.77
C PRO A 217 -14.17 9.68 -19.36
N GLN A 218 -14.50 8.56 -18.72
CA GLN A 218 -14.03 8.16 -17.39
C GLN A 218 -13.44 6.75 -17.43
N ALA A 219 -12.12 6.66 -17.37
CA ALA A 219 -11.41 5.39 -17.19
C ALA A 219 -11.28 5.03 -15.71
N GLY A 220 -11.30 3.72 -15.40
CA GLY A 220 -11.05 3.21 -14.06
C GLY A 220 -10.77 1.71 -14.07
N VAL A 221 -10.44 1.17 -12.90
CA VAL A 221 -10.24 -0.27 -12.68
C VAL A 221 -11.27 -0.74 -11.65
N GLY A 222 -11.98 -1.82 -11.93
CA GLY A 222 -12.95 -2.38 -11.00
C GLY A 222 -13.77 -3.52 -11.56
N TRP A 223 -14.75 -3.96 -10.79
CA TRP A 223 -15.70 -5.03 -11.13
C TRP A 223 -16.93 -4.44 -11.82
N ARG A 224 -17.01 -4.49 -13.15
CA ARG A 224 -18.18 -4.01 -13.92
C ARG A 224 -18.80 -5.10 -14.79
N GLY A 225 -20.10 -4.97 -15.09
CA GLY A 225 -20.83 -5.81 -16.06
C GLY A 225 -22.05 -6.56 -15.52
N ALA A 226 -22.67 -7.42 -16.36
CA ALA A 226 -23.87 -8.24 -16.08
C ALA A 226 -23.69 -9.27 -14.93
N ARG A 227 -22.53 -9.29 -14.30
CA ARG A 227 -22.12 -10.21 -13.23
C ARG A 227 -22.21 -9.58 -11.83
N GLY A 228 -22.65 -8.32 -11.74
CA GLY A 228 -22.88 -7.60 -10.48
C GLY A 228 -21.60 -7.22 -9.74
N MET A 229 -21.72 -6.37 -8.71
CA MET A 229 -20.70 -6.24 -7.67
C MET A 229 -20.95 -7.39 -6.68
N ILE A 230 -20.28 -8.54 -6.86
CA ILE A 230 -20.32 -9.57 -5.82
C ILE A 230 -19.33 -9.13 -4.74
N ASN A 231 -19.87 -8.80 -3.56
CA ASN A 231 -19.05 -8.44 -2.42
C ASN A 231 -18.41 -9.71 -1.85
N HIS A 232 -17.18 -9.96 -2.28
CA HIS A 232 -16.31 -11.02 -1.76
C HIS A 232 -15.50 -10.48 -0.58
N SER A 233 -16.19 -9.99 0.45
CA SER A 233 -15.58 -9.28 1.59
C SER A 233 -14.48 -10.07 2.30
N GLU A 234 -14.51 -11.40 2.21
CA GLU A 234 -13.51 -12.30 2.77
C GLU A 234 -12.21 -12.39 1.96
N CYS A 235 -12.24 -12.01 0.68
CA CYS A 235 -11.09 -12.10 -0.21
C CYS A 235 -10.28 -10.80 -0.14
N GLU A 236 -8.98 -10.92 0.14
CA GLU A 236 -8.04 -9.81 -0.04
C GLU A 236 -7.96 -9.42 -1.53
N MET A 237 -7.98 -10.43 -2.40
CA MET A 237 -7.96 -10.27 -3.85
C MET A 237 -8.78 -11.36 -4.52
N THR A 238 -9.40 -11.03 -5.65
CA THR A 238 -10.06 -11.99 -6.53
C THR A 238 -9.46 -11.93 -7.93
N THR A 239 -9.34 -13.08 -8.56
CA THR A 239 -9.01 -13.21 -9.99
C THR A 239 -9.95 -14.22 -10.63
N ASP A 240 -9.87 -14.42 -11.94
CA ASP A 240 -10.75 -15.35 -12.63
C ASP A 240 -10.60 -16.77 -12.07
N GLY A 241 -11.67 -17.24 -11.40
CA GLY A 241 -11.73 -18.55 -10.75
C GLY A 241 -11.17 -18.64 -9.33
N TYR A 242 -10.58 -17.57 -8.77
CA TYR A 242 -9.87 -17.63 -7.48
C TYR A 242 -10.19 -16.47 -6.54
N CYS A 243 -10.39 -16.81 -5.27
CA CYS A 243 -10.39 -15.90 -4.13
C CYS A 243 -9.17 -16.18 -3.26
N TYR A 244 -8.39 -15.14 -2.98
CA TYR A 244 -7.24 -15.18 -2.09
C TYR A 244 -7.65 -14.56 -0.77
N ILE A 245 -7.70 -15.37 0.27
CA ILE A 245 -8.02 -14.96 1.63
C ILE A 245 -6.70 -14.77 2.35
N ARG A 246 -6.51 -13.59 2.92
CA ARG A 246 -5.29 -13.27 3.64
C ARG A 246 -5.21 -14.08 4.93
N GLU A 247 -4.02 -14.62 5.19
CA GLU A 247 -3.67 -15.32 6.42
C GLU A 247 -2.40 -14.70 7.04
N ASP A 248 -2.12 -15.09 8.28
CA ASP A 248 -0.88 -14.70 8.96
C ASP A 248 0.29 -15.63 8.64
N PHE A 249 1.50 -15.10 8.74
CA PHE A 249 2.72 -15.89 8.76
C PHE A 249 2.74 -16.75 10.02
N SER A 250 3.14 -18.01 9.89
CA SER A 250 3.47 -18.82 11.06
C SER A 250 4.62 -18.17 11.86
N PRO A 251 4.72 -18.41 13.18
CA PRO A 251 5.79 -17.86 14.00
C PRO A 251 7.18 -18.18 13.43
N ASN A 252 8.10 -17.21 13.48
CA ASN A 252 9.46 -17.34 12.99
C ASN A 252 9.58 -17.67 11.49
N THR A 253 8.55 -17.44 10.67
CA THR A 253 8.69 -17.57 9.21
C THR A 253 9.59 -16.46 8.68
N LYS A 254 10.62 -16.82 7.92
CA LYS A 254 11.52 -15.91 7.23
C LYS A 254 11.35 -16.06 5.73
N VAL A 255 11.32 -14.95 5.02
CA VAL A 255 11.05 -14.89 3.58
C VAL A 255 12.18 -14.16 2.88
N SER A 256 12.57 -14.66 1.71
CA SER A 256 13.50 -14.02 0.79
C SER A 256 12.90 -13.97 -0.61
N ILE A 257 12.95 -12.80 -1.25
CA ILE A 257 12.52 -12.60 -2.63
C ILE A 257 13.68 -12.08 -3.47
N ASN A 258 13.80 -12.59 -4.70
CA ASN A 258 14.70 -12.08 -5.73
C ASN A 258 13.87 -11.43 -6.83
N LEU A 259 14.18 -10.18 -7.17
CA LEU A 259 13.51 -9.40 -8.20
C LEU A 259 14.53 -8.94 -9.24
N HIS A 260 14.22 -9.13 -10.52
CA HIS A 260 14.94 -8.47 -11.60
C HIS A 260 14.28 -7.13 -11.88
N LEU A 261 15.00 -6.04 -11.65
CA LEU A 261 14.49 -4.67 -11.75
C LEU A 261 15.42 -3.83 -12.61
N ASN A 262 14.85 -2.81 -13.27
CA ASN A 262 15.65 -1.82 -13.97
C ASN A 262 16.64 -1.13 -13.02
N ASN A 263 17.84 -0.82 -13.52
CA ASN A 263 18.91 -0.13 -12.77
C ASN A 263 18.54 1.29 -12.32
N SER A 264 17.41 1.83 -12.79
CA SER A 264 16.85 3.11 -12.36
C SER A 264 16.27 3.07 -10.95
N LEU A 265 16.10 1.87 -10.35
CA LEU A 265 15.68 1.77 -8.96
C LEU A 265 16.82 2.22 -8.03
N THR A 266 16.71 3.45 -7.55
CA THR A 266 17.75 4.17 -6.81
C THR A 266 17.15 4.83 -5.57
N GLY A 267 17.98 5.36 -4.67
CA GLY A 267 17.51 6.04 -3.46
C GLY A 267 17.17 5.08 -2.32
N TRP A 268 15.96 5.19 -1.75
CA TRP A 268 15.60 4.52 -0.50
C TRP A 268 14.40 3.59 -0.63
N LEU A 269 14.48 2.45 0.06
CA LEU A 269 13.34 1.58 0.29
C LEU A 269 12.74 1.84 1.68
N PHE A 270 11.48 1.47 1.84
CA PHE A 270 10.83 1.42 3.14
C PHE A 270 9.84 0.27 3.20
N GLY A 271 9.39 -0.11 4.41
CA GLY A 271 8.43 -1.21 4.51
C GLY A 271 8.15 -1.75 5.91
N ARG A 272 7.60 -2.97 5.89
CA ARG A 272 7.17 -3.79 7.03
C ARG A 272 7.99 -5.06 7.06
N LEU A 273 9.24 -4.93 7.50
CA LEU A 273 10.19 -6.02 7.64
C LEU A 273 10.87 -5.89 9.00
N LYS A 274 11.26 -7.03 9.58
CA LYS A 274 12.11 -7.11 10.77
C LYS A 274 13.42 -7.76 10.40
N THR A 275 14.53 -7.19 10.88
CA THR A 275 15.90 -7.66 10.61
C THR A 275 16.16 -7.91 9.12
N PRO A 276 15.88 -6.95 8.21
CA PRO A 276 16.04 -7.18 6.79
C PRO A 276 17.53 -7.24 6.41
N THR A 277 17.88 -8.17 5.52
CA THR A 277 19.15 -8.21 4.79
C THR A 277 18.88 -7.92 3.32
N ILE A 278 19.76 -7.14 2.70
CA ILE A 278 19.58 -6.65 1.34
C ILE A 278 20.85 -6.83 0.52
N SER A 279 20.69 -7.24 -0.73
CA SER A 279 21.78 -7.24 -1.70
C SER A 279 21.30 -6.80 -3.08
N VAL A 280 22.19 -6.17 -3.83
CA VAL A 280 21.93 -5.70 -5.20
C VAL A 280 23.08 -6.17 -6.07
N ASN A 281 22.78 -7.09 -7.00
CA ASN A 281 23.76 -7.65 -7.93
C ASN A 281 23.43 -7.20 -9.35
N LYS A 282 24.42 -6.74 -10.10
CA LYS A 282 24.25 -6.35 -11.50
C LYS A 282 24.07 -7.60 -12.37
N ILE A 283 22.98 -7.67 -13.14
CA ILE A 283 22.77 -8.72 -14.15
C ILE A 283 23.25 -8.24 -15.52
N SER A 284 22.91 -6.99 -15.88
CA SER A 284 23.31 -6.35 -17.12
C SER A 284 23.48 -4.84 -16.90
N ASP A 285 23.81 -4.08 -17.96
CA ASP A 285 23.91 -2.62 -17.85
C ASP A 285 22.59 -1.94 -17.46
N SER A 286 21.44 -2.57 -17.74
CA SER A 286 20.11 -2.01 -17.47
C SER A 286 19.35 -2.72 -16.36
N ILE A 287 19.83 -3.87 -15.85
CA ILE A 287 19.08 -4.75 -14.95
C ILE A 287 19.92 -5.17 -13.75
N ASN A 288 19.31 -5.06 -12.57
CA ASN A 288 19.85 -5.53 -11.31
C ASN A 288 18.94 -6.61 -10.71
N GLN A 289 19.54 -7.58 -10.03
CA GLN A 289 18.86 -8.44 -9.08
C GLN A 289 18.84 -7.75 -7.71
N LEU A 290 17.65 -7.48 -7.19
CA LEU A 290 17.43 -7.08 -5.82
C LEU A 290 17.00 -8.30 -5.01
N THR A 291 17.77 -8.62 -3.97
CA THR A 291 17.41 -9.66 -2.99
C THR A 291 17.08 -9.00 -1.67
N VAL A 292 15.90 -9.29 -1.12
CA VAL A 292 15.49 -8.86 0.22
C VAL A 292 15.04 -10.08 1.00
N GLU A 293 15.70 -10.32 2.14
CA GLU A 293 15.36 -11.39 3.08
C GLU A 293 15.06 -10.77 4.45
N ALA A 294 13.93 -11.15 5.05
CA ALA A 294 13.54 -10.61 6.36
C ALA A 294 12.47 -11.47 7.07
N LEU A 295 12.26 -11.18 8.35
CA LEU A 295 11.07 -11.62 9.09
C LEU A 295 9.88 -10.67 8.82
N PRO A 296 8.64 -11.17 8.86
CA PRO A 296 7.47 -10.30 8.85
C PRO A 296 7.38 -9.50 10.15
N THR A 297 6.66 -8.39 10.11
CA THR A 297 6.33 -7.57 11.28
C THR A 297 4.85 -7.59 11.55
N VAL A 298 4.45 -7.41 12.80
CA VAL A 298 3.04 -7.32 13.16
C VAL A 298 2.61 -5.86 13.18
N VAL A 299 1.70 -5.48 12.28
CA VAL A 299 1.18 -4.12 12.16
C VAL A 299 -0.29 -4.09 12.57
N PRO A 300 -0.66 -3.34 13.63
CA PRO A 300 -2.04 -3.21 14.04
C PRO A 300 -2.78 -2.26 13.10
N ASN A 301 -4.04 -2.59 12.79
CA ASN A 301 -4.96 -1.61 12.23
C ASN A 301 -5.54 -0.79 13.37
N LEU A 302 -5.70 0.52 13.14
CA LEU A 302 -6.19 1.45 14.13
C LEU A 302 -7.53 2.04 13.73
N VAL A 303 -8.38 2.29 14.71
CA VAL A 303 -9.60 3.07 14.55
C VAL A 303 -9.63 4.16 15.59
N GLY A 304 -9.89 5.38 15.15
CA GLY A 304 -10.07 6.54 16.00
C GLY A 304 -11.35 7.24 15.56
N ALA A 305 -12.40 7.15 16.37
CA ALA A 305 -13.70 7.66 16.00
C ALA A 305 -14.44 8.21 17.22
N VAL A 306 -15.28 9.20 16.96
CA VAL A 306 -16.11 9.86 17.97
C VAL A 306 -17.55 9.92 17.49
N VAL A 307 -18.50 9.89 18.41
CA VAL A 307 -19.91 10.12 18.07
C VAL A 307 -20.07 11.56 17.58
N LYS A 308 -20.77 11.77 16.46
CA LYS A 308 -20.88 13.10 15.83
C LYS A 308 -21.50 14.15 16.75
N SER A 309 -22.46 13.76 17.59
CA SER A 309 -23.06 14.65 18.60
C SER A 309 -22.07 15.10 19.68
N ASP A 310 -20.95 14.39 19.83
CA ASP A 310 -19.90 14.63 20.82
C ASP A 310 -18.66 15.33 20.22
N LEU A 311 -18.65 15.65 18.93
CA LEU A 311 -17.48 16.25 18.26
C LEU A 311 -16.95 17.51 18.94
N SER A 312 -17.82 18.32 19.52
CA SER A 312 -17.42 19.53 20.27
C SER A 312 -16.54 19.23 21.50
N LYS A 313 -16.56 18.00 22.02
CA LYS A 313 -15.67 17.53 23.10
C LYS A 313 -14.26 17.20 22.61
N TYR A 314 -14.05 17.11 21.29
CA TYR A 314 -12.79 16.74 20.64
C TYR A 314 -12.33 17.86 19.67
N PRO A 315 -11.83 19.00 20.18
CA PRO A 315 -11.55 20.19 19.35
C PRO A 315 -10.57 19.96 18.20
N LYS A 316 -9.58 19.07 18.37
CA LYS A 316 -8.63 18.73 17.28
C LYS A 316 -9.37 18.09 16.10
N ILE A 317 -10.24 17.12 16.38
CA ILE A 317 -11.02 16.40 15.39
C ILE A 317 -12.09 17.31 14.77
N ASP A 318 -12.80 18.09 15.57
CA ASP A 318 -13.84 19.02 15.10
C ASP A 318 -13.26 20.12 14.20
N ASN A 319 -12.12 20.71 14.59
CA ASN A 319 -11.43 21.69 13.75
C ASN A 319 -10.87 21.08 12.47
N TYR A 320 -10.33 19.85 12.54
CA TYR A 320 -9.88 19.14 11.36
C TYR A 320 -11.02 18.92 10.35
N LEU A 321 -12.19 18.50 10.84
CA LEU A 321 -13.39 18.33 10.01
C LEU A 321 -13.86 19.66 9.42
N LYS A 322 -13.91 20.73 10.21
CA LYS A 322 -14.27 22.08 9.73
C LYS A 322 -13.29 22.63 8.68
N GLY A 323 -12.02 22.23 8.75
CA GLY A 323 -10.99 22.61 7.78
C GLY A 323 -11.01 21.80 6.47
N LYS A 324 -11.80 20.72 6.37
CA LYS A 324 -11.94 19.90 5.16
C LYS A 324 -13.01 20.48 4.23
N GLY A 325 -12.60 21.44 3.39
CA GLY A 325 -13.39 21.99 2.30
C GLY A 325 -12.68 23.17 1.64
N TYR A 326 -13.14 23.58 0.46
CA TYR A 326 -12.77 24.90 -0.06
C TYR A 326 -13.34 26.00 0.87
N PRO A 327 -12.72 27.19 0.97
CA PRO A 327 -13.28 28.29 1.74
C PRO A 327 -14.75 28.56 1.33
N GLY A 328 -15.71 28.28 2.23
CA GLY A 328 -17.15 28.45 1.98
C GLY A 328 -18.02 27.19 2.14
N GLU A 329 -17.46 25.98 2.26
CA GLU A 329 -18.23 24.72 2.37
C GLU A 329 -18.70 24.37 3.80
N ILE A 330 -19.42 25.26 4.48
CA ILE A 330 -20.15 24.93 5.74
C ILE A 330 -21.13 23.76 5.52
N GLU A 331 -21.61 23.60 4.29
CA GLU A 331 -22.53 22.54 3.88
C GLU A 331 -21.94 21.13 4.03
N ASN A 332 -20.63 20.94 3.81
CA ASN A 332 -20.00 19.63 3.94
C ASN A 332 -19.92 19.17 5.41
N TYR A 333 -19.57 20.09 6.32
CA TYR A 333 -19.61 19.83 7.77
C TYR A 333 -21.02 19.44 8.20
N ASN A 334 -22.02 20.26 7.91
CA ASN A 334 -23.40 20.00 8.30
C ASN A 334 -23.95 18.69 7.73
N ARG A 335 -23.59 18.35 6.47
CA ARG A 335 -23.95 17.08 5.85
C ARG A 335 -23.36 15.89 6.60
N ILE A 336 -22.07 15.95 6.97
CA ILE A 336 -21.39 14.89 7.73
C ILE A 336 -21.98 14.75 9.13
N ILE A 337 -22.30 15.86 9.81
CA ILE A 337 -22.95 15.80 11.13
C ILE A 337 -24.37 15.20 11.04
N ALA A 338 -25.09 15.48 9.96
CA ALA A 338 -26.47 15.02 9.76
C ALA A 338 -26.57 13.57 9.25
N SER A 339 -25.50 12.98 8.70
CA SER A 339 -25.53 11.61 8.20
C SER A 339 -25.56 10.58 9.35
N GLY A 340 -26.36 9.53 9.18
CA GLY A 340 -26.57 8.51 10.20
C GLY A 340 -25.49 7.41 10.28
N GLY A 341 -24.59 7.33 9.31
CA GLY A 341 -23.53 6.32 9.25
C GLY A 341 -22.16 6.86 9.66
N PHE A 342 -21.15 6.00 9.53
CA PHE A 342 -19.76 6.40 9.75
C PHE A 342 -19.29 7.30 8.60
N ASP A 343 -18.71 8.44 8.95
CA ASP A 343 -18.02 9.33 8.04
C ASP A 343 -16.56 9.44 8.45
N GLY A 344 -15.64 9.41 7.49
CA GLY A 344 -14.23 9.42 7.84
C GLY A 344 -13.29 9.06 6.72
N SER A 345 -12.01 9.00 7.06
CA SER A 345 -10.97 8.56 6.12
C SER A 345 -10.49 7.16 6.44
N LEU A 346 -10.34 6.32 5.41
CA LEU A 346 -9.53 5.11 5.45
C LEU A 346 -8.20 5.39 4.74
N GLY A 347 -7.10 4.87 5.25
CA GLY A 347 -5.83 4.84 4.52
C GLY A 347 -4.64 4.47 5.38
N SER A 348 -3.47 4.36 4.76
CA SER A 348 -2.22 4.13 5.49
C SER A 348 -1.83 5.37 6.31
N GLY A 349 -1.11 5.13 7.41
CA GLY A 349 -0.46 6.18 8.20
C GLY A 349 0.88 6.65 7.63
N MET A 350 1.31 6.07 6.50
CA MET A 350 2.50 6.49 5.74
C MET A 350 2.44 7.98 5.39
N ASN A 351 3.49 8.73 5.74
CA ASN A 351 3.60 10.19 5.58
C ASN A 351 2.42 10.99 6.15
N ASN A 352 1.75 10.46 7.18
CA ASN A 352 0.51 11.04 7.69
C ASN A 352 0.52 11.27 9.21
N LEU A 353 1.67 11.70 9.75
CA LEU A 353 1.84 11.99 11.17
C LEU A 353 0.92 13.12 11.66
N GLU A 354 0.49 14.02 10.79
CA GLU A 354 -0.53 15.03 11.12
C GLU A 354 -1.86 14.38 11.51
N ARG A 355 -2.32 13.38 10.74
CA ARG A 355 -3.54 12.63 11.08
C ARG A 355 -3.40 11.93 12.43
N PHE A 356 -2.23 11.37 12.75
CA PHE A 356 -1.98 10.82 14.08
C PHE A 356 -2.24 11.88 15.16
N ARG A 357 -1.62 13.08 15.06
CA ARG A 357 -1.80 14.17 16.04
C ARG A 357 -3.24 14.64 16.19
N VAL A 358 -4.05 14.56 15.14
CA VAL A 358 -5.47 14.91 15.17
C VAL A 358 -6.28 13.89 15.98
N PHE A 359 -5.98 12.60 15.83
CA PHE A 359 -6.78 11.51 16.39
C PHE A 359 -6.15 10.80 17.58
N GLU A 360 -4.93 11.16 18.01
CA GLU A 360 -4.12 10.45 19.02
C GLU A 360 -4.88 10.18 20.33
N GLU A 361 -5.80 11.06 20.72
CA GLU A 361 -6.60 10.92 21.95
C GLU A 361 -7.67 9.80 21.89
N VAL A 362 -8.11 9.42 20.69
CA VAL A 362 -9.15 8.40 20.46
C VAL A 362 -8.66 7.19 19.67
N LEU A 363 -7.45 7.25 19.11
CA LEU A 363 -6.92 6.23 18.22
C LEU A 363 -6.49 4.99 19.01
N LYS A 364 -7.03 3.83 18.65
CA LYS A 364 -6.75 2.54 19.32
C LYS A 364 -6.61 1.41 18.31
N VAL A 365 -5.97 0.32 18.72
CA VAL A 365 -6.00 -0.94 17.97
C VAL A 365 -7.45 -1.39 17.82
N TYR A 366 -7.84 -1.75 16.59
CA TYR A 366 -9.16 -2.29 16.33
C TYR A 366 -9.37 -3.60 17.10
N SER A 367 -10.45 -3.67 17.88
CA SER A 367 -10.79 -4.79 18.76
C SER A 367 -12.19 -5.37 18.48
N GLY A 368 -12.83 -4.93 17.40
CA GLY A 368 -14.13 -5.45 16.99
C GLY A 368 -14.04 -6.81 16.28
N ASN A 369 -15.18 -7.28 15.79
CA ASN A 369 -15.33 -8.63 15.24
C ASN A 369 -15.05 -8.72 13.73
N ASP A 370 -14.73 -7.61 13.07
CA ASP A 370 -14.40 -7.61 11.64
C ASP A 370 -12.99 -8.15 11.42
N SER A 371 -12.89 -9.40 11.01
CA SER A 371 -11.60 -10.09 10.81
C SER A 371 -10.69 -9.37 9.83
N ARG A 372 -11.24 -8.59 8.88
CA ARG A 372 -10.49 -7.80 7.90
C ARG A 372 -9.67 -6.67 8.52
N PHE A 373 -10.03 -6.24 9.73
CA PHE A 373 -9.38 -5.15 10.45
C PHE A 373 -8.61 -5.62 11.68
N GLN A 374 -8.47 -6.92 11.90
CA GLN A 374 -7.65 -7.43 12.99
C GLN A 374 -6.16 -7.13 12.78
N LYS A 375 -5.33 -7.49 13.75
CA LYS A 375 -3.88 -7.31 13.70
C LYS A 375 -3.28 -8.36 12.74
N PHE A 376 -2.47 -7.92 11.77
CA PHE A 376 -1.86 -8.84 10.80
C PHE A 376 -0.33 -8.75 10.78
N THR A 377 0.28 -9.89 10.52
CA THR A 377 1.64 -9.99 10.02
C THR A 377 1.75 -9.41 8.60
N ARG A 378 2.86 -8.73 8.34
CA ARG A 378 3.15 -8.02 7.09
C ARG A 378 4.58 -8.34 6.67
N TRP A 379 4.76 -8.62 5.39
CA TRP A 379 6.06 -8.69 4.73
C TRP A 379 5.98 -7.89 3.45
N THR A 380 6.39 -6.62 3.51
CA THR A 380 6.33 -5.72 2.37
C THR A 380 7.44 -4.70 2.41
N PHE A 381 7.91 -4.29 1.23
CA PHE A 381 8.81 -3.16 1.07
C PHE A 381 8.57 -2.51 -0.28
N GLY A 382 9.03 -1.28 -0.46
CA GLY A 382 8.87 -0.56 -1.70
C GLY A 382 9.71 0.71 -1.73
N SER A 383 9.54 1.49 -2.79
CA SER A 383 10.13 2.81 -2.95
C SER A 383 9.06 3.84 -3.30
N THR A 384 9.41 5.12 -3.12
CA THR A 384 8.63 6.26 -3.62
C THR A 384 9.54 7.13 -4.49
N GLN A 385 8.99 8.19 -5.10
CA GLN A 385 9.78 9.22 -5.77
C GLN A 385 10.71 9.99 -4.81
N TYR A 386 10.55 9.83 -3.51
CA TYR A 386 11.40 10.50 -2.54
C TYR A 386 12.82 9.93 -2.61
N ASP A 387 13.73 10.70 -3.19
CA ASP A 387 15.12 10.35 -3.43
C ASP A 387 16.07 10.72 -2.27
N GLY A 388 15.51 11.10 -1.11
CA GLY A 388 16.28 11.61 0.03
C GLY A 388 16.64 13.10 -0.05
N SER A 389 16.23 13.81 -1.11
CA SER A 389 16.37 15.28 -1.15
C SER A 389 15.64 15.93 0.04
N GLY A 390 16.37 16.75 0.81
CA GLY A 390 15.83 17.35 2.04
C GLY A 390 15.95 16.51 3.31
N ALA A 391 16.57 15.32 3.25
CA ALA A 391 16.89 14.51 4.45
C ALA A 391 18.09 15.03 5.25
N GLY A 392 18.52 16.28 5.02
CA GLY A 392 19.59 16.94 5.77
C GLY A 392 21.02 16.65 5.30
N SER A 393 21.23 15.81 4.28
CA SER A 393 22.57 15.55 3.71
C SER A 393 22.52 15.12 2.24
N SER A 394 23.55 15.49 1.46
CA SER A 394 23.74 15.03 0.08
C SER A 394 24.19 13.57 -0.01
N CYS A 395 24.66 12.97 1.09
CA CYS A 395 25.06 11.56 1.17
C CYS A 395 23.91 10.58 0.91
N PHE A 396 22.66 11.06 0.98
CA PHE A 396 21.46 10.29 0.71
C PHE A 396 20.92 10.44 -0.71
N SER A 397 21.49 11.36 -1.50
CA SER A 397 20.95 11.78 -2.79
C SER A 397 21.52 11.01 -3.99
N ASP A 398 22.17 9.87 -3.79
CA ASP A 398 22.71 9.07 -4.90
C ASP A 398 21.58 8.44 -5.71
N LYS A 399 21.46 8.87 -6.98
CA LYS A 399 20.42 8.44 -7.93
C LYS A 399 20.91 7.34 -8.88
N THR A 400 22.08 6.77 -8.63
CA THR A 400 22.69 5.73 -9.46
C THR A 400 22.67 4.35 -8.81
N LYS A 401 22.38 4.30 -7.50
CA LYS A 401 22.27 3.06 -6.74
C LYS A 401 21.25 3.18 -5.62
N LEU A 402 20.87 2.03 -5.08
CA LEU A 402 20.13 1.96 -3.83
C LEU A 402 21.02 2.37 -2.66
N VAL A 403 20.57 3.29 -1.81
CA VAL A 403 21.29 3.83 -0.66
C VAL A 403 20.96 3.09 0.63
N GLY A 404 19.69 2.80 0.88
CA GLY A 404 19.23 2.24 2.15
C GLY A 404 17.80 1.73 2.14
N ILE A 405 17.42 1.05 3.21
CA ILE A 405 16.06 0.61 3.53
C ILE A 405 15.74 0.92 4.99
N VAL A 406 14.56 1.49 5.23
CA VAL A 406 14.01 1.75 6.58
C VAL A 406 12.73 0.95 6.78
N THR A 407 12.66 0.09 7.77
CA THR A 407 11.44 -0.67 8.06
C THR A 407 10.98 -0.51 9.49
N THR A 408 9.66 -0.58 9.68
CA THR A 408 9.04 -0.48 11.01
C THR A 408 7.69 -1.17 11.02
N ASN A 409 7.25 -1.62 12.19
CA ASN A 409 5.88 -2.10 12.39
C ASN A 409 4.89 -1.00 12.80
N SER A 410 5.34 0.26 12.87
CA SER A 410 4.53 1.40 13.31
C SER A 410 3.48 1.78 12.25
N PRO A 411 2.20 1.94 12.63
CA PRO A 411 1.13 2.33 11.70
C PRO A 411 1.36 3.69 11.03
N PHE A 412 2.02 4.63 11.72
CA PHE A 412 2.44 5.91 11.15
C PHE A 412 3.96 6.01 11.11
N TYR A 413 4.47 6.46 9.97
CA TYR A 413 5.89 6.48 9.66
C TYR A 413 6.15 7.35 8.42
N GLU A 414 7.40 7.75 8.19
CA GLU A 414 7.82 8.50 7.00
C GLU A 414 8.35 7.54 5.91
N SER A 415 7.97 7.69 4.64
CA SER A 415 8.37 6.79 3.54
C SER A 415 9.74 7.13 2.93
N GLY A 416 10.69 7.54 3.76
CA GLY A 416 12.00 8.04 3.32
C GLY A 416 13.12 7.73 4.33
N PRO A 417 14.37 8.13 4.03
CA PRO A 417 15.47 8.03 4.97
C PRO A 417 15.21 8.75 6.30
N PRO A 418 15.92 8.36 7.37
CA PRO A 418 16.10 9.24 8.53
C PRO A 418 16.65 10.61 8.11
N LYS A 419 16.26 11.66 8.85
CA LYS A 419 16.79 13.02 8.70
C LYS A 419 18.10 13.13 9.47
N PHE A 420 19.17 13.53 8.80
CA PHE A 420 20.44 13.82 9.44
C PHE A 420 20.42 15.24 10.03
N LYS A 421 20.51 15.34 11.35
CA LYS A 421 20.50 16.61 12.07
C LYS A 421 21.23 16.45 13.40
N ASP A 422 22.04 17.44 13.78
CA ASP A 422 22.78 17.48 15.05
C ASP A 422 23.59 16.18 15.28
N ASP A 423 24.34 15.77 14.25
CA ASP A 423 25.13 14.53 14.20
C ASP A 423 24.35 13.24 14.49
N SER A 424 23.04 13.27 14.30
CA SER A 424 22.13 12.15 14.58
C SER A 424 21.21 11.85 13.40
N LEU A 425 20.88 10.57 13.24
CA LEU A 425 19.87 10.10 12.29
C LEU A 425 18.52 10.01 12.99
N ASN A 426 17.61 10.89 12.62
CA ASN A 426 16.31 11.03 13.25
C ASN A 426 15.21 10.46 12.36
N TYR A 427 14.46 9.49 12.85
CA TYR A 427 13.32 8.92 12.14
C TYR A 427 12.10 8.88 13.05
N VAL A 428 10.97 9.40 12.56
CA VAL A 428 9.77 9.57 13.37
C VAL A 428 8.76 8.47 13.03
N VAL A 429 8.30 7.78 14.06
CA VAL A 429 7.23 6.80 14.00
C VAL A 429 6.16 7.11 15.05
N ALA A 430 4.93 6.66 14.80
CA ALA A 430 3.86 6.72 15.78
C ALA A 430 2.94 5.49 15.70
N GLY A 431 2.37 5.13 16.84
CA GLY A 431 1.58 3.93 17.03
C GLY A 431 0.82 3.94 18.36
N PRO A 432 -0.03 2.94 18.60
CA PRO A 432 -0.79 2.82 19.83
C PRO A 432 0.10 2.42 21.00
N HIS A 433 -0.22 2.88 22.22
CA HIS A 433 0.51 2.47 23.44
C HIS A 433 0.25 1.00 23.79
N PHE A 434 -1.01 0.57 23.69
CA PHE A 434 -1.44 -0.79 24.02
C PHE A 434 -1.89 -1.58 22.79
N ASP A 435 -1.80 -2.90 22.89
CA ASP A 435 -2.34 -3.87 21.95
C ASP A 435 -3.88 -3.96 22.06
N VAL A 436 -4.48 -4.88 21.32
CA VAL A 436 -5.93 -5.08 21.20
C VAL A 436 -6.66 -5.27 22.55
N ASP A 437 -5.98 -5.78 23.57
CA ASP A 437 -6.54 -6.00 24.91
C ASP A 437 -6.60 -4.72 25.78
N GLY A 438 -6.03 -3.61 25.29
CA GLY A 438 -5.93 -2.33 26.00
C GLY A 438 -5.04 -2.35 27.23
N LYS A 439 -4.18 -3.38 27.39
CA LYS A 439 -3.34 -3.59 28.59
C LYS A 439 -1.91 -3.98 28.26
N THR A 440 -1.73 -4.89 27.30
CA THR A 440 -0.41 -5.33 26.85
C THR A 440 0.23 -4.22 26.04
N LEU A 441 1.48 -3.85 26.34
CA LEU A 441 2.18 -2.81 25.59
C LEU A 441 2.43 -3.27 24.15
N PHE A 442 2.18 -2.37 23.19
CA PHE A 442 2.53 -2.65 21.80
C PHE A 442 4.03 -2.39 21.60
N SER A 443 4.76 -3.45 21.25
CA SER A 443 6.21 -3.39 21.04
C SER A 443 6.56 -2.93 19.63
N GLY A 444 7.35 -1.86 19.55
CA GLY A 444 7.89 -1.28 18.33
C GLY A 444 9.06 -2.07 17.76
N VAL A 445 9.17 -2.02 16.44
CA VAL A 445 10.27 -2.53 15.63
C VAL A 445 10.73 -1.42 14.70
N TYR A 446 12.02 -1.17 14.66
CA TYR A 446 12.67 -0.26 13.72
C TYR A 446 13.95 -0.90 13.22
N ASP A 447 14.13 -0.93 11.90
CA ASP A 447 15.36 -1.39 11.26
C ASP A 447 15.79 -0.37 10.20
N LEU A 448 17.09 -0.11 10.17
CA LEU A 448 17.75 0.71 9.16
C LEU A 448 18.92 -0.08 8.62
N ASN A 449 18.86 -0.44 7.34
CA ASN A 449 20.04 -0.89 6.60
C ASN A 449 20.44 0.20 5.62
N MET A 450 21.69 0.63 5.65
CA MET A 450 22.22 1.58 4.68
C MET A 450 23.58 1.15 4.19
N ARG A 451 23.96 1.60 3.00
CA ARG A 451 25.32 1.37 2.54
C ARG A 451 26.32 2.01 3.49
N SER A 452 27.34 1.23 3.83
CA SER A 452 28.50 1.61 4.62
C SER A 452 29.16 2.92 4.16
N GLU A 453 29.20 3.15 2.84
CA GLU A 453 29.75 4.39 2.24
C GLU A 453 28.87 5.62 2.50
N ALA A 454 27.54 5.45 2.54
CA ALA A 454 26.61 6.54 2.83
C ALA A 454 26.73 6.96 4.31
N ALA A 455 26.81 5.98 5.22
CA ALA A 455 27.10 6.23 6.64
C ALA A 455 28.42 7.00 6.82
N ARG A 456 29.49 6.53 6.17
CA ARG A 456 30.82 7.18 6.20
C ARG A 456 30.81 8.60 5.65
N CYS A 457 30.06 8.83 4.58
CA CYS A 457 29.85 10.16 4.02
C CYS A 457 29.21 11.12 5.03
N LEU A 458 28.20 10.67 5.79
CA LEU A 458 27.52 11.51 6.79
C LEU A 458 28.46 12.01 7.89
N TYR A 459 29.31 11.12 8.38
CA TYR A 459 30.15 11.41 9.55
C TYR A 459 31.60 11.78 9.21
N GLY A 460 31.97 11.83 7.92
CA GLY A 460 33.27 12.31 7.47
C GLY A 460 34.45 11.36 7.75
N PHE A 461 34.22 10.05 7.87
CA PHE A 461 35.27 9.06 8.10
C PHE A 461 35.41 8.09 6.93
N SER A 462 36.64 7.65 6.61
CA SER A 462 36.89 6.75 5.46
C SER A 462 36.81 5.25 5.78
N SER A 463 37.27 4.82 6.97
CA SER A 463 37.41 3.39 7.29
C SER A 463 37.25 3.01 8.76
N ALA A 464 37.00 3.97 9.66
CA ALA A 464 36.86 3.67 11.09
C ALA A 464 35.66 2.74 11.37
N PRO A 465 35.76 1.82 12.35
CA PRO A 465 34.62 1.02 12.78
C PRO A 465 33.46 1.92 13.22
N LEU A 466 32.27 1.64 12.69
CA LEU A 466 31.07 2.39 13.05
C LEU A 466 30.62 1.98 14.46
N LYS A 467 30.40 2.98 15.32
CA LYS A 467 29.66 2.84 16.58
C LYS A 467 28.41 3.69 16.49
N ALA A 468 27.27 3.11 16.81
CA ALA A 468 26.00 3.81 16.88
C ALA A 468 25.32 3.44 18.20
N VAL A 469 24.52 4.39 18.72
CA VAL A 469 23.62 4.17 19.85
C VAL A 469 22.23 4.50 19.34
N VAL A 470 21.28 3.61 19.55
CA VAL A 470 19.89 3.85 19.13
C VAL A 470 19.08 4.29 20.36
N SER A 471 18.58 5.52 20.33
CA SER A 471 17.68 6.01 21.38
C SER A 471 16.27 6.18 20.82
N VAL A 472 15.27 5.88 21.66
CA VAL A 472 13.86 6.15 21.36
C VAL A 472 13.39 7.21 22.34
N THR A 473 12.94 8.34 21.80
CA THR A 473 12.42 9.46 22.60
C THR A 473 10.93 9.60 22.34
N SER A 474 10.18 9.62 23.44
CA SER A 474 8.74 9.84 23.47
C SER A 474 8.37 11.28 23.14
N ALA A 475 7.10 11.52 22.77
CA ALA A 475 6.63 12.86 22.41
C ALA A 475 6.74 13.88 23.58
N ASP A 476 6.74 13.40 24.83
CA ASP A 476 6.94 14.19 26.04
C ASP A 476 8.42 14.50 26.35
N GLY A 477 9.35 14.04 25.49
CA GLY A 477 10.79 14.23 25.65
C GLY A 477 11.46 13.23 26.60
N SER A 478 10.71 12.25 27.13
CA SER A 478 11.31 11.16 27.91
C SER A 478 12.04 10.18 27.00
N ASN A 479 13.22 9.73 27.44
CA ASN A 479 13.92 8.64 26.76
C ASN A 479 13.37 7.31 27.24
N GLN A 480 13.16 6.40 26.30
CA GLN A 480 12.82 5.02 26.59
C GLN A 480 14.08 4.16 26.60
N ASP A 481 14.12 3.22 27.56
CA ASP A 481 15.12 2.16 27.55
C ASP A 481 14.82 1.20 26.38
N VAL A 482 15.60 1.31 25.31
CA VAL A 482 15.55 0.37 24.19
C VAL A 482 16.19 -0.93 24.66
N GLN A 483 15.37 -1.95 24.91
CA GLN A 483 15.86 -3.22 25.47
C GLN A 483 16.72 -4.04 24.52
N THR A 484 16.65 -3.80 23.21
CA THR A 484 17.41 -4.56 22.22
C THR A 484 17.83 -3.67 21.07
N GLU A 485 19.13 -3.40 20.98
CA GLU A 485 19.76 -2.74 19.85
C GLU A 485 20.54 -3.76 19.01
N ALA A 486 20.46 -3.64 17.69
CA ALA A 486 21.32 -4.36 16.76
C ALA A 486 22.23 -3.38 16.03
N LEU A 487 23.53 -3.66 16.04
CA LEU A 487 24.52 -2.94 15.25
C LEU A 487 25.40 -3.99 14.56
N SER A 488 25.40 -3.98 13.22
CA SER A 488 26.35 -4.80 12.46
C SER A 488 26.73 -4.11 11.16
N GLU A 489 27.93 -4.41 10.67
CA GLU A 489 28.38 -4.02 9.35
C GLU A 489 28.84 -5.27 8.60
N LYS A 490 28.19 -5.58 7.48
CA LYS A 490 28.49 -6.79 6.68
C LYS A 490 28.24 -6.51 5.20
N ASP A 491 29.14 -7.00 4.35
CA ASP A 491 29.01 -6.92 2.88
C ASP A 491 28.73 -5.50 2.34
N GLY A 492 29.31 -4.48 3.00
CA GLY A 492 29.13 -3.07 2.62
C GLY A 492 27.81 -2.44 3.07
N TRP A 493 27.08 -3.09 3.99
CA TRP A 493 25.86 -2.58 4.60
C TRP A 493 26.02 -2.45 6.12
N LEU A 494 25.66 -1.27 6.63
CA LEU A 494 25.43 -1.00 8.05
C LEU A 494 23.98 -1.35 8.38
N HIS A 495 23.77 -2.16 9.40
CA HIS A 495 22.48 -2.46 10.00
C HIS A 495 22.38 -1.85 11.40
N LEU A 496 21.32 -1.10 11.63
CA LEU A 496 20.91 -0.54 12.91
C LEU A 496 19.48 -1.00 13.21
N GLY A 497 19.24 -1.58 14.37
CA GLY A 497 17.92 -2.05 14.79
C GLY A 497 17.59 -1.58 16.20
N ALA A 498 16.33 -1.22 16.43
CA ALA A 498 15.75 -1.02 17.76
C ALA A 498 14.47 -1.81 17.88
N TYR A 499 14.39 -2.64 18.93
CA TYR A 499 13.26 -3.54 19.14
C TYR A 499 12.73 -3.43 20.57
N ASN A 500 11.43 -3.69 20.70
CA ASN A 500 10.72 -3.71 21.98
C ASN A 500 10.67 -2.35 22.70
N PHE A 501 10.79 -1.25 21.96
CA PHE A 501 10.40 0.07 22.47
C PHE A 501 8.87 0.19 22.51
N HIS A 502 8.34 1.16 23.23
CA HIS A 502 6.90 1.38 23.38
C HIS A 502 6.50 2.74 22.82
N PHE A 503 5.22 2.91 22.49
CA PHE A 503 4.68 4.20 22.05
C PHE A 503 4.06 4.88 23.26
N SER A 504 4.23 6.19 23.44
CA SER A 504 3.65 6.94 24.58
C SER A 504 3.14 8.30 24.16
#